data_AF-A4YF00-F1
#
_entry.id   AF-A4YF00-F1
#
_cell.length_a   1.000
_cell.length_b   1.000
_cell.length_c   1.000
_cell.angle_alpha   90.00
_cell.angle_beta   90.00
_cell.angle_gamma   90.00
#
_symmetry.space_group_name_H-M   'P 1'
#
loop_
_entity.id
_entity.type
_entity.pdbx_description
1 polymer ?
#
loop_
_entity_poly.entity_id
_entity_poly.type
_entity_poly.pdbx_seq_one_letter_code
_entity_poly.pdbx_strand_id
1 'polypeptide(L)'
;MTKVKAFLLILMSFAIFLSISKFHLPLSLSLFSALAFWTGIGALLFPRLKWGGGKFYWITFLAYFIYHSLVYALVLGMIEPGGITALRLVSQIHLGYGFEVPPPLEYFPYWISQSPAFWIILGGYEADVVPYTIFMGLLLGNLMGLNVSYITRLGLLRRRMGIARSLLVLPSVGVVSGASCCLALPTIILYTFALSIPSIASPILLVLSSPTYFTFVYYGLPVLSALALYVNLRLVSRMVLTCERQRELNPDSPS
;
A
#
# COMPACT_ATOMS: atom_id res chain seq x y z
N MET A 1 1.30 16.93 -14.13
CA MET A 1 -0.07 17.47 -14.07
C MET A 1 -0.10 18.67 -13.15
N THR A 2 -0.85 19.74 -13.46
CA THR A 2 -0.97 20.90 -12.56
C THR A 2 -1.92 20.59 -11.40
N LYS A 3 -1.76 21.25 -10.25
CA LYS A 3 -2.65 21.08 -9.09
C LYS A 3 -4.13 21.32 -9.45
N VAL A 4 -4.39 22.28 -10.33
CA VAL A 4 -5.73 22.57 -10.84
C VAL A 4 -6.34 21.36 -11.56
N LYS A 5 -5.59 20.71 -12.46
CA LYS A 5 -6.06 19.50 -13.16
C LYS A 5 -6.32 18.35 -12.19
N ALA A 6 -5.49 18.18 -11.16
CA ALA A 6 -5.71 17.18 -10.12
C ALA A 6 -7.01 17.43 -9.34
N PHE A 7 -7.26 18.68 -8.96
CA PHE A 7 -8.49 19.06 -8.27
C PHE A 7 -9.74 18.86 -9.15
N LEU A 8 -9.65 19.20 -10.45
CA LEU A 8 -10.73 18.98 -11.40
C LEU A 8 -11.09 17.50 -11.55
N LEU A 9 -10.12 16.58 -11.49
CA LEU A 9 -10.40 15.14 -11.51
C LEU A 9 -11.18 14.69 -10.27
N ILE A 10 -10.83 15.20 -9.08
CA ILE A 10 -11.55 14.90 -7.84
C ILE A 10 -12.98 15.43 -7.90
N LEU A 11 -13.16 16.67 -8.39
CA LEU A 11 -14.49 17.26 -8.60
C LEU A 11 -15.31 16.46 -9.62
N MET A 12 -14.69 16.02 -10.71
CA MET A 12 -15.34 15.20 -11.72
C MET A 12 -15.81 13.86 -11.14
N SER A 13 -14.98 13.20 -10.31
CA SER A 13 -15.39 11.99 -9.59
C SER A 13 -16.63 12.24 -8.72
N PHE A 14 -16.62 13.31 -7.92
CA PHE A 14 -17.76 13.65 -7.09
C PHE A 14 -19.02 13.95 -7.91
N ALA A 15 -18.88 14.65 -9.05
CA ALA A 15 -19.99 14.90 -9.97
C ALA A 15 -20.56 13.60 -10.57
N ILE A 16 -19.70 12.63 -10.91
CA ILE A 16 -20.14 11.31 -11.38
C ILE A 16 -20.93 10.59 -10.27
N PHE A 17 -20.43 10.59 -9.04
CA PHE A 17 -21.14 10.01 -7.89
C PHE A 17 -22.54 10.62 -7.70
N LEU A 18 -22.64 11.95 -7.72
CA LEU A 18 -23.93 12.64 -7.64
C LEU A 18 -24.87 12.24 -8.78
N SER A 19 -24.32 12.04 -9.97
CA SER A 19 -25.11 11.70 -11.15
C SER A 19 -25.66 10.28 -11.06
N ILE A 20 -24.87 9.32 -10.57
CA ILE A 20 -25.34 7.94 -10.31
C ILE A 20 -26.40 7.96 -9.20
N SER A 21 -26.14 8.68 -8.10
CA SER A 21 -27.03 8.74 -6.93
C SER A 21 -28.39 9.37 -7.24
N LYS A 22 -28.42 10.51 -7.97
CA LYS A 22 -29.65 11.28 -8.21
C LYS A 22 -30.39 10.89 -9.49
N PHE A 23 -29.67 10.53 -10.54
CA PHE A 23 -30.26 10.25 -11.86
C PHE A 23 -30.25 8.75 -12.20
N HIS A 24 -29.86 7.88 -11.26
CA HIS A 24 -29.81 6.43 -11.45
C HIS A 24 -29.03 6.01 -12.70
N LEU A 25 -27.94 6.72 -12.99
CA LEU A 25 -27.05 6.36 -14.10
C LEU A 25 -26.41 4.98 -13.87
N PRO A 26 -25.90 4.33 -14.93
CA PRO A 26 -25.27 3.02 -14.81
C PRO A 26 -24.17 2.98 -13.74
N LEU A 27 -24.23 1.99 -12.85
CA LEU A 27 -23.24 1.81 -11.77
C LEU A 27 -21.81 1.61 -12.29
N SER A 28 -21.65 1.16 -13.54
CA SER A 28 -20.35 1.03 -14.20
C SER A 28 -19.58 2.36 -14.30
N LEU A 29 -20.28 3.50 -14.18
CA LEU A 29 -19.63 4.81 -14.08
C LEU A 29 -18.79 4.98 -12.80
N SER A 30 -18.97 4.13 -11.78
CA SER A 30 -18.11 4.16 -10.59
C SER A 30 -16.63 3.87 -10.93
N LEU A 31 -16.34 3.11 -11.99
CA LEU A 31 -14.97 2.90 -12.46
C LEU A 31 -14.31 4.22 -12.88
N PHE A 32 -15.00 5.02 -13.69
CA PHE A 32 -14.49 6.33 -14.12
C PHE A 32 -14.37 7.29 -12.94
N SER A 33 -15.33 7.24 -12.02
CA SER A 33 -15.27 8.00 -10.77
C SER A 33 -14.02 7.65 -9.98
N ALA A 34 -13.79 6.36 -9.71
CA ALA A 34 -12.66 5.89 -8.93
C ALA A 34 -11.33 6.22 -9.59
N LEU A 35 -11.20 5.98 -10.90
CA LEU A 35 -10.00 6.35 -11.65
C LEU A 35 -9.71 7.85 -11.56
N ALA A 36 -10.73 8.70 -11.76
CA ALA A 36 -10.58 10.15 -11.64
C ALA A 36 -10.17 10.57 -10.22
N PHE A 37 -10.84 10.03 -9.20
CA PHE A 37 -10.53 10.34 -7.80
C PHE A 37 -9.09 10.00 -7.43
N TRP A 38 -8.70 8.74 -7.63
CA TRP A 38 -7.41 8.23 -7.19
C TRP A 38 -6.24 8.78 -8.01
N THR A 39 -6.44 9.04 -9.31
CA THR A 39 -5.44 9.77 -10.11
C THR A 39 -5.30 11.23 -9.68
N GLY A 40 -6.40 11.90 -9.35
CA GLY A 40 -6.40 13.24 -8.78
C GLY A 40 -5.65 13.32 -7.45
N ILE A 41 -5.98 12.43 -6.51
CA ILE A 41 -5.31 12.31 -5.21
C ILE A 41 -3.81 12.03 -5.38
N GLY A 42 -3.44 11.03 -6.19
CA GLY A 42 -2.05 10.67 -6.42
C GLY A 42 -1.23 11.84 -6.97
N ALA A 43 -1.78 12.58 -7.94
CA ALA A 43 -1.09 13.74 -8.51
C ALA A 43 -1.01 14.94 -7.57
N LEU A 44 -1.96 15.10 -6.65
CA LEU A 44 -1.96 16.19 -5.67
C LEU A 44 -0.96 15.94 -4.54
N LEU A 45 -0.92 14.72 -4.02
CA LEU A 45 -0.07 14.34 -2.89
C LEU A 45 1.38 14.02 -3.33
N PHE A 46 1.55 13.39 -4.49
CA PHE A 46 2.85 12.91 -4.96
C PHE A 46 3.23 13.44 -6.36
N PRO A 47 3.20 14.77 -6.61
CA PRO A 47 3.37 15.35 -7.94
C PRO A 47 4.74 15.11 -8.59
N ARG A 48 5.74 14.75 -7.79
CA ARG A 48 7.14 14.52 -8.23
C ARG A 48 7.56 13.06 -8.15
N LEU A 49 6.65 12.16 -7.75
CA LEU A 49 6.97 10.75 -7.68
C LEU A 49 7.06 10.20 -9.10
N LYS A 50 8.23 9.70 -9.47
CA LYS A 50 8.47 9.06 -10.76
C LYS A 50 8.37 7.55 -10.59
N TRP A 51 8.13 6.85 -11.69
CA TRP A 51 8.29 5.41 -11.75
C TRP A 51 9.77 5.07 -11.86
N GLY A 52 10.21 4.06 -11.11
CA GLY A 52 11.58 3.57 -11.17
C GLY A 52 11.86 2.71 -12.39
N GLY A 53 13.09 2.21 -12.47
CA GLY A 53 13.53 1.29 -13.52
C GLY A 53 14.60 0.33 -13.03
N GLY A 54 14.86 -0.70 -13.83
CA GLY A 54 15.82 -1.76 -13.52
C GLY A 54 15.23 -2.95 -12.78
N LYS A 55 15.97 -4.06 -12.75
CA LYS A 55 15.49 -5.36 -12.24
C LYS A 55 15.07 -5.31 -10.76
N PHE A 56 15.86 -4.67 -9.90
CA PHE A 56 15.58 -4.61 -8.47
C PHE A 56 14.32 -3.80 -8.16
N TYR A 57 14.11 -2.71 -8.91
CA TYR A 57 12.88 -1.93 -8.82
C TYR A 57 11.66 -2.79 -9.17
N TRP A 58 11.66 -3.45 -10.34
CA TRP A 58 10.49 -4.19 -10.83
C TRP A 58 10.17 -5.42 -9.99
N ILE A 59 11.19 -6.19 -9.56
CA ILE A 59 10.99 -7.35 -8.70
C ILE A 59 10.34 -6.92 -7.39
N THR A 60 10.88 -5.88 -6.74
CA THR A 60 10.33 -5.40 -5.47
C THR A 60 8.95 -4.76 -5.65
N PHE A 61 8.75 -3.96 -6.69
CA PHE A 61 7.47 -3.35 -7.02
C PHE A 61 6.38 -4.41 -7.20
N LEU A 62 6.62 -5.39 -8.08
CA LEU A 62 5.64 -6.43 -8.40
C LEU A 62 5.38 -7.33 -7.20
N ALA A 63 6.43 -7.77 -6.50
CA ALA A 63 6.28 -8.60 -5.31
C ALA A 63 5.41 -7.89 -4.25
N TYR A 64 5.67 -6.60 -4.01
CA TYR A 64 4.91 -5.83 -3.03
C TYR A 64 3.48 -5.55 -3.50
N PHE A 65 3.29 -5.16 -4.77
CA PHE A 65 1.97 -4.88 -5.33
C PHE A 65 1.07 -6.12 -5.29
N ILE A 66 1.57 -7.26 -5.77
CA ILE A 66 0.83 -8.53 -5.75
C ILE A 66 0.53 -8.93 -4.30
N TYR A 67 1.52 -8.79 -3.41
CA TYR A 67 1.31 -9.13 -2.01
C TYR A 67 0.20 -8.26 -1.39
N HIS A 68 0.27 -6.94 -1.56
CA HIS A 68 -0.67 -6.00 -0.97
C HIS A 68 -2.09 -6.12 -1.55
N SER A 69 -2.20 -6.27 -2.86
CA SER A 69 -3.49 -6.23 -3.55
C SER A 69 -4.19 -7.59 -3.63
N LEU A 70 -3.48 -8.72 -3.49
CA LEU A 70 -4.06 -10.06 -3.63
C LEU A 70 -3.79 -10.97 -2.44
N VAL A 71 -2.53 -11.05 -2.01
CA VAL A 71 -2.11 -12.05 -1.01
C VAL A 71 -2.45 -11.60 0.41
N TYR A 72 -2.51 -10.29 0.68
CA TYR A 72 -2.74 -9.74 2.00
C TYR A 72 -4.05 -10.19 2.63
N ALA A 73 -5.15 -10.08 1.88
CA ALA A 73 -6.46 -10.55 2.31
C ALA A 73 -6.39 -12.05 2.64
N LEU A 74 -5.86 -12.85 1.73
CA LEU A 74 -5.72 -14.29 1.90
C LEU A 74 -4.86 -14.70 3.13
N VAL A 75 -3.78 -13.96 3.41
CA VAL A 75 -2.93 -14.19 4.59
C VAL A 75 -3.63 -13.79 5.88
N LEU A 76 -4.37 -12.68 5.91
CA LEU A 76 -5.21 -12.33 7.05
C LEU A 76 -6.25 -13.42 7.31
N GLY A 77 -6.96 -13.86 6.27
CA GLY A 77 -7.93 -14.94 6.36
C GLY A 77 -7.34 -16.26 6.85
N MET A 78 -6.08 -16.55 6.57
CA MET A 78 -5.36 -17.73 7.13
C MET A 78 -5.06 -17.60 8.62
N ILE A 79 -4.76 -16.39 9.09
CA ILE A 79 -4.29 -16.14 10.45
C ILE A 79 -5.46 -15.98 11.42
N GLU A 80 -6.63 -15.59 10.92
CA GLU A 80 -7.85 -15.50 11.73
C GLU A 80 -8.23 -16.85 12.36
N PRO A 81 -8.80 -16.86 13.59
CA PRO A 81 -9.22 -18.08 14.25
C PRO A 81 -10.20 -18.89 13.39
N GLY A 82 -9.83 -20.13 13.05
CA GLY A 82 -10.63 -20.99 12.16
C GLY A 82 -10.35 -20.82 10.67
N GLY A 83 -9.51 -19.86 10.27
CA GLY A 83 -9.13 -19.58 8.89
C GLY A 83 -8.51 -20.77 8.14
N ILE A 84 -7.55 -21.46 8.78
CA ILE A 84 -6.95 -22.69 8.23
C ILE A 84 -8.02 -23.79 8.03
N THR A 85 -8.98 -23.91 8.95
CA THR A 85 -10.06 -24.89 8.86
C THR A 85 -11.04 -24.53 7.74
N ALA A 86 -11.37 -23.25 7.59
CA ALA A 86 -12.18 -22.73 6.48
C ALA A 86 -11.50 -22.94 5.11
N LEU A 87 -10.17 -22.80 5.06
CA LEU A 87 -9.37 -23.07 3.85
C LEU A 87 -9.24 -24.57 3.52
N ARG A 88 -9.28 -25.45 4.54
CA ARG A 88 -9.31 -26.92 4.32
C ARG A 88 -10.64 -27.41 3.74
N LEU A 89 -11.71 -26.62 3.89
CA LEU A 89 -13.03 -26.85 3.31
C LEU A 89 -13.17 -26.26 1.89
N VAL A 90 -12.09 -25.75 1.30
CA VAL A 90 -12.09 -25.16 -0.06
C VAL A 90 -12.36 -26.25 -1.09
N SER A 91 -13.62 -26.38 -1.49
CA SER A 91 -14.01 -27.17 -2.66
C SER A 91 -14.22 -26.29 -3.89
N GLN A 92 -14.36 -24.96 -3.73
CA GLN A 92 -14.68 -24.03 -4.82
C GLN A 92 -13.98 -22.68 -4.65
N ILE A 93 -13.52 -22.15 -5.79
CA ILE A 93 -13.00 -20.79 -5.96
C ILE A 93 -14.03 -20.04 -6.80
N HIS A 94 -14.60 -18.96 -6.27
CA HIS A 94 -15.48 -18.09 -7.03
C HIS A 94 -14.80 -16.76 -7.27
N LEU A 95 -14.97 -16.23 -8.47
CA LEU A 95 -14.45 -14.94 -8.88
C LEU A 95 -15.61 -14.11 -9.40
N GLY A 96 -15.65 -12.84 -9.04
CA GLY A 96 -16.64 -11.94 -9.57
C GLY A 96 -16.22 -10.49 -9.47
N TYR A 97 -17.10 -9.64 -9.96
CA TYR A 97 -16.94 -8.20 -9.88
C TYR A 97 -18.30 -7.57 -9.63
N GLY A 98 -18.30 -6.42 -8.96
CA GLY A 98 -19.50 -5.74 -8.56
C GLY A 98 -19.32 -4.24 -8.47
N PHE A 99 -20.46 -3.54 -8.52
CA PHE A 99 -20.55 -2.11 -8.30
C PHE A 99 -21.44 -1.86 -7.10
N GLU A 100 -21.03 -0.96 -6.22
CA GLU A 100 -21.78 -0.63 -5.02
C GLU A 100 -22.80 0.46 -5.35
N VAL A 101 -23.99 0.35 -4.80
CA VAL A 101 -25.02 1.40 -4.92
C VAL A 101 -24.55 2.64 -4.13
N PRO A 102 -24.57 3.85 -4.71
CA PRO A 102 -24.15 5.06 -4.01
C PRO A 102 -24.89 5.26 -2.68
N PRO A 103 -24.18 5.35 -1.55
CA PRO A 103 -24.77 5.70 -0.26
C PRO A 103 -25.09 7.21 -0.18
N PRO A 104 -25.62 7.69 0.96
CA PRO A 104 -25.71 9.12 1.24
C PRO A 104 -24.36 9.85 1.08
N LEU A 105 -24.44 11.18 0.87
CA LEU A 105 -23.32 12.04 0.49
C LEU A 105 -22.11 11.95 1.42
N GLU A 106 -22.35 11.85 2.73
CA GLU A 106 -21.31 11.75 3.75
C GLU A 106 -20.41 10.51 3.60
N TYR A 107 -20.90 9.47 2.92
CA TYR A 107 -20.18 8.21 2.70
C TYR A 107 -19.46 8.14 1.34
N PHE A 108 -19.42 9.25 0.58
CA PHE A 108 -18.70 9.29 -0.69
C PHE A 108 -17.24 8.79 -0.60
N PRO A 109 -16.42 9.18 0.41
CA PRO A 109 -15.05 8.69 0.53
C PRO A 109 -14.95 7.18 0.75
N TYR A 110 -15.94 6.59 1.42
CA TYR A 110 -16.02 5.14 1.61
C TYR A 110 -16.37 4.45 0.30
N TRP A 111 -17.44 4.90 -0.35
CA TRP A 111 -17.92 4.35 -1.62
C TRP A 111 -16.85 4.41 -2.73
N ILE A 112 -16.14 5.55 -2.87
CA ILE A 112 -15.10 5.71 -3.90
C ILE A 112 -13.84 4.86 -3.62
N SER A 113 -13.69 4.42 -2.36
CA SER A 113 -12.59 3.53 -1.95
C SER A 113 -12.89 2.06 -2.24
N GLN A 114 -14.18 1.70 -2.31
CA GLN A 114 -14.65 0.33 -2.42
C GLN A 114 -15.17 -0.02 -3.82
N SER A 115 -15.83 0.92 -4.51
CA SER A 115 -16.46 0.65 -5.81
C SER A 115 -15.66 1.16 -7.01
N PRO A 116 -15.44 0.34 -8.05
CA PRO A 116 -15.86 -1.06 -8.22
C PRO A 116 -14.98 -2.07 -7.47
N ALA A 117 -15.55 -3.20 -7.08
CA ALA A 117 -14.83 -4.27 -6.40
C ALA A 117 -14.70 -5.51 -7.30
N PHE A 118 -13.53 -6.15 -7.26
CA PHE A 118 -13.35 -7.52 -7.72
C PHE A 118 -13.17 -8.40 -6.49
N TRP A 119 -13.99 -9.44 -6.36
CA TRP A 119 -13.96 -10.32 -5.21
C TRP A 119 -13.49 -11.71 -5.59
N ILE A 120 -12.78 -12.34 -4.66
CA ILE A 120 -12.30 -13.71 -4.74
C ILE A 120 -12.82 -14.43 -3.51
N ILE A 121 -13.70 -15.41 -3.70
CA ILE A 121 -14.20 -16.26 -2.62
C ILE A 121 -13.47 -17.60 -2.67
N LEU A 122 -12.83 -17.95 -1.56
CA LEU A 122 -12.12 -19.21 -1.34
C LEU A 122 -12.78 -19.95 -0.18
N GLY A 123 -13.64 -20.93 -0.49
CA GLY A 123 -14.46 -21.57 0.53
C GLY A 123 -15.43 -20.57 1.16
N GLY A 124 -15.23 -20.25 2.45
CA GLY A 124 -16.01 -19.24 3.19
C GLY A 124 -15.32 -17.87 3.35
N TYR A 125 -14.14 -17.68 2.75
CA TYR A 125 -13.37 -16.44 2.86
C TYR A 125 -13.55 -15.58 1.59
N GLU A 126 -13.84 -14.29 1.75
CA GLU A 126 -13.94 -13.31 0.67
C GLU A 126 -12.78 -12.31 0.73
N ALA A 127 -12.09 -12.15 -0.39
CA ALA A 127 -11.02 -11.17 -0.58
C ALA A 127 -11.41 -10.17 -1.66
N ASP A 128 -11.46 -8.89 -1.29
CA ASP A 128 -11.82 -7.82 -2.21
C ASP A 128 -10.61 -7.02 -2.69
N VAL A 129 -10.50 -6.90 -4.01
CA VAL A 129 -9.62 -5.97 -4.69
C VAL A 129 -10.43 -4.75 -5.09
N VAL A 130 -10.17 -3.65 -4.40
CA VAL A 130 -10.94 -2.40 -4.50
C VAL A 130 -10.04 -1.24 -4.90
N PRO A 131 -10.59 -0.10 -5.35
CA PRO A 131 -9.78 1.00 -5.87
C PRO A 131 -8.76 1.52 -4.87
N TYR A 132 -9.12 1.58 -3.58
CA TYR A 132 -8.20 1.98 -2.52
C TYR A 132 -6.99 1.02 -2.41
N THR A 133 -7.21 -0.30 -2.39
CA THR A 133 -6.11 -1.28 -2.25
C THR A 133 -5.23 -1.33 -3.49
N ILE A 134 -5.80 -1.12 -4.69
CA ILE A 134 -5.02 -0.97 -5.92
C ILE A 134 -4.18 0.30 -5.87
N PHE A 135 -4.78 1.45 -5.55
CA PHE A 135 -4.07 2.73 -5.48
C PHE A 135 -2.92 2.69 -4.48
N MET A 136 -3.19 2.23 -3.25
CA MET A 136 -2.17 2.11 -2.22
C MET A 136 -1.13 1.06 -2.56
N GLY A 137 -1.52 -0.07 -3.16
CA GLY A 137 -0.59 -1.08 -3.65
C GLY A 137 0.38 -0.52 -4.69
N LEU A 138 -0.12 0.24 -5.68
CA LEU A 138 0.73 0.88 -6.70
C LEU A 138 1.67 1.92 -6.08
N LEU A 139 1.15 2.76 -5.18
CA LEU A 139 1.93 3.80 -4.52
C LEU A 139 3.04 3.20 -3.63
N LEU A 140 2.67 2.30 -2.72
CA LEU A 140 3.59 1.65 -1.81
C LEU A 140 4.58 0.77 -2.57
N GLY A 141 4.12 -0.01 -3.54
CA GLY A 141 4.98 -0.81 -4.41
C GLY A 141 6.01 0.05 -5.13
N ASN A 142 5.61 1.20 -5.68
CA ASN A 142 6.54 2.12 -6.36
C ASN A 142 7.57 2.69 -5.38
N LEU A 143 7.11 3.17 -4.22
CA LEU A 143 8.00 3.69 -3.18
C LEU A 143 8.97 2.61 -2.69
N MET A 144 8.51 1.38 -2.50
CA MET A 144 9.32 0.24 -2.08
C MET A 144 10.40 -0.09 -3.12
N GLY A 145 9.99 -0.23 -4.39
CA GLY A 145 10.90 -0.50 -5.50
C GLY A 145 11.95 0.59 -5.67
N LEU A 146 11.56 1.86 -5.54
CA LEU A 146 12.50 2.98 -5.60
C LEU A 146 13.49 2.93 -4.44
N ASN A 147 13.02 2.74 -3.21
CA ASN A 147 13.89 2.63 -2.04
C ASN A 147 14.92 1.49 -2.20
N VAL A 148 14.48 0.29 -2.57
CA VAL A 148 15.39 -0.87 -2.77
C VAL A 148 16.39 -0.61 -3.89
N SER A 149 15.97 0.02 -5.00
CA SER A 149 16.85 0.36 -6.11
C SER A 149 17.94 1.36 -5.67
N TYR A 150 17.56 2.42 -4.95
CA TYR A 150 18.50 3.41 -4.43
C TYR A 150 19.43 2.85 -3.34
N ILE A 151 18.94 1.99 -2.44
CA ILE A 151 19.77 1.31 -1.44
C ILE A 151 20.78 0.37 -2.12
N THR A 152 20.34 -0.37 -3.15
CA THR A 152 21.23 -1.24 -3.91
C THR A 152 22.33 -0.44 -4.60
N ARG A 153 21.98 0.68 -5.23
CA ARG A 153 22.93 1.62 -5.85
C ARG A 153 23.90 2.20 -4.82
N LEU A 154 23.39 2.64 -3.67
CA LEU A 154 24.22 3.12 -2.56
C LEU A 154 25.19 2.03 -2.08
N GLY A 155 24.74 0.77 -2.02
CA GLY A 155 25.58 -0.35 -1.63
C GLY A 155 26.74 -0.62 -2.58
N LEU A 156 26.51 -0.45 -3.89
CA LEU A 156 27.56 -0.55 -4.91
C LEU A 156 28.56 0.61 -4.80
N LEU A 157 28.08 1.85 -4.63
CA LEU A 157 28.93 3.02 -4.44
C LEU A 157 29.78 2.89 -3.17
N ARG A 158 29.14 2.49 -2.06
CA ARG A 158 29.81 2.27 -0.77
C ARG A 158 30.95 1.28 -0.87
N ARG A 159 30.75 0.14 -1.56
CA ARG A 159 31.80 -0.87 -1.76
C ARG A 159 32.98 -0.34 -2.55
N ARG A 160 32.74 0.56 -3.51
CA ARG A 160 33.79 1.18 -4.34
C ARG A 160 34.55 2.30 -3.63
N MET A 161 33.93 2.95 -2.63
CA MET A 161 34.49 4.10 -1.92
C MET A 161 34.97 3.78 -0.49
N GLY A 162 34.92 2.52 -0.06
CA GLY A 162 35.33 2.12 1.30
C GLY A 162 34.45 2.67 2.44
N ILE A 163 33.24 3.13 2.15
CA ILE A 163 32.39 3.82 3.13
C ILE A 163 31.76 2.85 4.16
N ALA A 164 31.50 3.34 5.38
CA ALA A 164 30.94 2.56 6.50
C ALA A 164 29.59 1.88 6.18
N ARG A 165 29.40 0.65 6.68
CA ARG A 165 28.16 -0.15 6.48
C ARG A 165 26.91 0.48 7.09
N SER A 166 27.06 1.32 8.13
CA SER A 166 25.96 2.00 8.82
C SER A 166 25.07 2.83 7.88
N LEU A 167 25.65 3.36 6.79
CA LEU A 167 24.91 4.12 5.77
C LEU A 167 23.87 3.30 4.99
N LEU A 168 23.94 1.96 5.02
CA LEU A 168 22.91 1.10 4.43
C LEU A 168 21.88 0.62 5.45
N VAL A 169 22.26 0.53 6.72
CA VAL A 169 21.40 -0.06 7.77
C VAL A 169 20.17 0.81 8.00
N LEU A 170 20.36 2.12 8.19
CA LEU A 170 19.26 3.03 8.50
C LEU A 170 18.21 3.09 7.37
N PRO A 171 18.59 3.24 6.08
CA PRO A 171 17.65 3.11 4.97
C PRO A 171 16.93 1.76 4.89
N SER A 172 17.63 0.66 5.15
CA SER A 172 17.06 -0.69 5.04
C SER A 172 16.05 -0.95 6.14
N VAL A 173 16.33 -0.50 7.37
CA VAL A 173 15.37 -0.55 8.49
C VAL A 173 14.13 0.29 8.18
N GLY A 174 14.30 1.47 7.57
CA GLY A 174 13.18 2.31 7.12
C GLY A 174 12.26 1.61 6.10
N VAL A 175 12.86 0.86 5.16
CA VAL A 175 12.13 0.03 4.18
C VAL A 175 11.35 -1.10 4.85
N VAL A 176 12.01 -1.85 5.75
CA VAL A 176 11.37 -2.96 6.48
C VAL A 176 10.22 -2.43 7.35
N SER A 177 10.44 -1.36 8.10
CA SER A 177 9.40 -0.73 8.94
C SER A 177 8.19 -0.27 8.12
N GLY A 178 8.42 0.38 6.97
CA GLY A 178 7.33 0.77 6.05
C GLY A 178 6.61 -0.42 5.42
N ALA A 179 7.29 -1.55 5.22
CA ALA A 179 6.68 -2.79 4.73
C ALA A 179 5.78 -3.48 5.77
N SER A 180 6.12 -3.35 7.07
CA SER A 180 5.45 -4.07 8.16
C SER A 180 3.96 -3.79 8.28
N CYS A 181 3.49 -2.60 7.90
CA CYS A 181 2.08 -2.24 7.93
C CYS A 181 1.20 -3.16 7.07
N CYS A 182 1.75 -3.69 5.98
CA CYS A 182 1.04 -4.50 5.00
C CYS A 182 1.17 -5.99 5.29
N LEU A 183 2.02 -6.40 6.22
CA LEU A 183 2.09 -7.81 6.66
C LEU A 183 1.01 -8.12 7.71
N ALA A 184 0.13 -7.17 8.04
CA ALA A 184 -0.73 -7.22 9.21
C ALA A 184 0.07 -7.51 10.49
N LEU A 185 1.38 -7.22 10.51
CA LEU A 185 2.27 -7.55 11.63
C LEU A 185 1.71 -7.06 12.97
N PRO A 186 1.16 -5.84 13.08
CA PRO A 186 0.50 -5.41 14.33
C PRO A 186 -0.62 -6.36 14.77
N THR A 187 -1.50 -6.74 13.85
CA THR A 187 -2.60 -7.68 14.11
C THR A 187 -2.09 -9.09 14.44
N ILE A 188 -1.10 -9.60 13.70
CA ILE A 188 -0.48 -10.91 13.94
C ILE A 188 0.19 -10.95 15.32
N ILE A 189 0.94 -9.90 15.66
CA ILE A 189 1.62 -9.77 16.95
C ILE A 189 0.58 -9.74 18.08
N LEU A 190 -0.46 -8.91 17.95
CA LEU A 190 -1.55 -8.83 18.92
C LEU A 190 -2.24 -10.18 19.11
N TYR A 191 -2.61 -10.87 18.03
CA TYR A 191 -3.20 -12.21 18.13
C TYR A 191 -2.25 -13.22 18.77
N THR A 192 -0.96 -13.20 18.43
CA THR A 192 0.04 -14.09 19.02
C THR A 192 0.13 -13.87 20.53
N PHE A 193 0.13 -12.60 20.99
CA PHE A 193 0.11 -12.28 22.41
C PHE A 193 -1.19 -12.69 23.10
N ALA A 194 -2.34 -12.47 22.45
CA ALA A 194 -3.63 -12.86 22.99
C ALA A 194 -3.74 -14.38 23.20
N LEU A 195 -3.22 -15.17 22.25
CA LEU A 195 -3.20 -16.63 22.34
C LEU A 195 -2.16 -17.15 23.35
N SER A 196 -1.05 -16.45 23.53
CA SER A 196 0.05 -16.90 24.40
C SER A 196 -0.15 -16.52 25.87
N ILE A 197 -0.90 -15.45 26.16
CA ILE A 197 -1.04 -14.89 27.50
C ILE A 197 -2.54 -14.70 27.80
N PRO A 198 -3.18 -15.68 28.48
CA PRO A 198 -4.63 -15.66 28.74
C PRO A 198 -5.12 -14.40 29.48
N SER A 199 -4.30 -13.81 30.33
CA SER A 199 -4.65 -12.62 31.12
C SER A 199 -4.81 -11.34 30.30
N ILE A 200 -4.24 -11.28 29.09
CA ILE A 200 -4.36 -10.13 28.17
C ILE A 200 -5.16 -10.47 26.90
N ALA A 201 -5.67 -11.70 26.78
CA ALA A 201 -6.44 -12.13 25.63
C ALA A 201 -7.69 -11.28 25.41
N SER A 202 -8.52 -11.12 26.44
CA SER A 202 -9.76 -10.34 26.40
C SER A 202 -9.54 -8.86 26.00
N PRO A 203 -8.62 -8.10 26.63
CA PRO A 203 -8.40 -6.70 26.22
C PRO A 203 -7.82 -6.58 24.81
N ILE A 204 -6.98 -7.53 24.36
CA ILE A 204 -6.46 -7.51 22.98
C ILE A 204 -7.59 -7.78 21.97
N LEU A 205 -8.44 -8.77 22.22
CA LEU A 205 -9.58 -9.07 21.35
C LEU A 205 -10.56 -7.89 21.26
N LEU A 206 -10.72 -7.13 22.34
CA LEU A 206 -11.56 -5.91 22.35
C LEU A 206 -10.97 -4.77 21.50
N VAL A 207 -9.64 -4.66 21.43
CA VAL A 207 -8.97 -3.74 20.50
C VAL A 207 -9.16 -4.20 19.05
N LEU A 208 -8.98 -5.50 18.80
CA LEU A 208 -9.09 -6.10 17.47
C LEU A 208 -10.53 -6.03 16.91
N SER A 209 -11.55 -6.06 17.77
CA SER A 209 -12.95 -5.90 17.37
C SER A 209 -13.39 -4.44 17.20
N SER A 210 -12.52 -3.47 17.50
CA SER A 210 -12.84 -2.05 17.39
C SER A 210 -12.93 -1.60 15.92
N PRO A 211 -14.03 -0.95 15.50
CA PRO A 211 -14.13 -0.34 14.17
C PRO A 211 -13.04 0.71 13.90
N THR A 212 -12.60 1.42 14.95
CA THR A 212 -11.53 2.40 14.87
C THR A 212 -10.19 1.74 14.58
N TYR A 213 -9.89 0.61 15.23
CA TYR A 213 -8.68 -0.16 14.96
C TYR A 213 -8.68 -0.66 13.50
N PHE A 214 -9.79 -1.25 13.04
CA PHE A 214 -9.90 -1.73 11.67
C PHE A 214 -9.72 -0.61 10.65
N THR A 215 -10.40 0.53 10.85
CA THR A 215 -10.28 1.70 9.97
C THR A 215 -8.85 2.22 9.94
N PHE A 216 -8.17 2.29 11.09
CA PHE A 216 -6.79 2.75 11.16
C PHE A 216 -5.82 1.76 10.49
N VAL A 217 -5.96 0.46 10.73
CA VAL A 217 -5.09 -0.55 10.12
C VAL A 217 -5.29 -0.64 8.61
N TYR A 218 -6.54 -0.56 8.15
CA TYR A 218 -6.86 -0.68 6.73
C TYR A 218 -6.60 0.62 5.95
N TYR A 219 -7.03 1.78 6.46
CA TYR A 219 -6.92 3.06 5.76
C TYR A 219 -5.75 3.92 6.22
N GLY A 220 -5.46 3.95 7.52
CA GLY A 220 -4.45 4.83 8.11
C GLY A 220 -3.01 4.35 7.92
N LEU A 221 -2.74 3.08 8.26
CA LEU A 221 -1.40 2.50 8.24
C LEU A 221 -0.77 2.51 6.83
N PRO A 222 -1.47 2.14 5.74
CA PRO A 222 -0.88 2.23 4.41
C PRO A 222 -0.46 3.67 4.06
N VAL A 223 -1.23 4.67 4.46
CA VAL A 223 -0.90 6.08 4.22
C VAL A 223 0.33 6.52 5.01
N LEU A 224 0.40 6.15 6.30
CA LEU A 224 1.57 6.43 7.14
C LEU A 224 2.84 5.77 6.59
N SER A 225 2.73 4.55 6.09
CA SER A 225 3.85 3.83 5.48
C SER A 225 4.28 4.42 4.15
N ALA A 226 3.35 4.90 3.33
CA ALA A 226 3.69 5.63 2.11
C ALA A 226 4.48 6.90 2.45
N LEU A 227 4.07 7.63 3.50
CA LEU A 227 4.80 8.81 3.96
C LEU A 227 6.20 8.46 4.46
N ALA A 228 6.33 7.42 5.30
CA ALA A 228 7.61 6.96 5.83
C ALA A 228 8.57 6.52 4.70
N LEU A 229 8.10 5.71 3.75
CA LEU A 229 8.88 5.27 2.60
C LEU A 229 9.27 6.44 1.69
N TYR A 230 8.40 7.44 1.54
CA TYR A 230 8.69 8.64 0.76
C TYR A 230 9.79 9.50 1.40
N VAL A 231 9.74 9.69 2.72
CA VAL A 231 10.79 10.37 3.48
C VAL A 231 12.10 9.59 3.37
N ASN A 232 12.06 8.27 3.56
CA ASN A 232 13.23 7.41 3.42
C ASN A 232 13.85 7.53 2.02
N LEU A 233 13.04 7.49 0.96
CA LEU A 233 13.51 7.64 -0.42
C LEU A 233 14.22 8.98 -0.63
N ARG A 234 13.69 10.08 -0.08
CA ARG A 234 14.34 11.39 -0.15
C ARG A 234 15.70 11.39 0.56
N LEU A 235 15.83 10.69 1.67
CA LEU A 235 17.11 10.59 2.38
C LEU A 235 18.12 9.76 1.58
N VAL A 236 17.75 8.56 1.12
CA VAL A 236 18.66 7.68 0.36
C VAL A 236 19.06 8.31 -0.96
N SER A 237 18.13 8.93 -1.69
CA SER A 237 18.45 9.59 -2.95
C SER A 237 19.46 10.74 -2.77
N ARG A 238 19.34 11.52 -1.70
CA ARG A 238 20.36 12.53 -1.35
C ARG A 238 21.71 11.90 -1.03
N MET A 239 21.74 10.81 -0.25
CA MET A 239 22.99 10.09 0.07
C MET A 239 23.68 9.57 -1.20
N VAL A 240 22.93 8.98 -2.12
CA VAL A 240 23.46 8.51 -3.42
C VAL A 240 24.05 9.66 -4.22
N LEU A 241 23.32 10.78 -4.37
CA LEU A 241 23.81 11.95 -5.10
C LEU A 241 25.10 12.53 -4.48
N THR A 242 25.19 12.57 -3.15
CA THR A 242 26.40 13.02 -2.45
C THR A 242 27.59 12.10 -2.72
N CYS A 243 27.40 10.78 -2.66
CA CYS A 243 28.45 9.81 -2.94
C CYS A 243 28.92 9.90 -4.40
N GLU A 244 27.99 10.08 -5.34
CA GLU A 244 28.32 10.24 -6.76
C GLU A 244 29.13 11.49 -7.03
N ARG A 245 28.72 12.62 -6.46
CA ARG A 245 29.47 13.88 -6.57
C ARG A 245 30.87 13.77 -5.96
N GLN A 246 31.01 13.12 -4.80
CA GLN A 246 32.33 12.93 -4.18
C GLN A 246 33.25 12.08 -5.05
N ARG A 247 32.71 11.06 -5.71
CA ARG A 247 33.47 10.23 -6.65
C ARG A 247 33.90 11.01 -7.90
N GLU A 248 33.05 11.87 -8.43
CA GLU A 248 33.40 12.74 -9.57
C GLU A 248 34.53 13.72 -9.22
N LEU A 249 34.53 14.24 -7.98
CA LEU A 249 35.56 15.17 -7.50
C LEU A 249 36.89 14.48 -7.16
N ASN A 250 36.87 13.20 -6.78
CA ASN A 250 38.05 12.42 -6.42
C ASN A 250 38.07 11.09 -7.20
N PRO A 251 38.37 11.11 -8.52
CA PRO A 251 38.39 9.90 -9.34
C PRO A 251 39.48 8.91 -8.91
N ASP A 252 40.55 9.40 -8.27
CA ASP A 252 41.76 8.63 -7.90
C ASP A 252 41.77 8.13 -6.45
N SER A 253 40.68 8.27 -5.69
CA SER A 253 40.65 7.74 -4.32
C SER A 253 40.77 6.21 -4.35
N PRO A 254 41.78 5.61 -3.70
CA PRO A 254 42.10 4.19 -3.84
C PRO A 254 40.98 3.31 -3.30
N SER A 255 40.75 2.19 -4.00
CA SER A 255 39.85 1.08 -3.69
C SER A 255 40.25 0.31 -2.45
#